data_AF-A0A327JH49-F1
#
_entry.id   AF-A0A327JH49-F1
#
_cell.length_a   1.000
_cell.length_b   1.000
_cell.length_c   1.000
_cell.angle_alpha   90.00
_cell.angle_beta   90.00
_cell.angle_gamma   90.00
#
_symmetry.space_group_name_H-M   'P 1'
#
loop_
_entity.id
_entity.type
_entity.pdbx_description
1 polymer ?
#
loop_
_entity_poly.entity_id
_entity_poly.type
_entity_poly.pdbx_seq_one_letter_code
_entity_poly.pdbx_strand_id
1 'polypeptide(L)'
;MHCFCRAKLIAFVAVLAWLAVAAVSARADEGTEADARALLTRFLDPAADRAALTGELQPFTEDYTAAYKEPMATRLEQIYANLWGTGVAIGPKPGQTELLVTFATTDQLIAGEPVLAEFPGGYKAVLPHLKPGNAIVRFKFVEPGETIGMAFDGLIHVNGHWVLIPKPWLAVE
;
A
#
# COMPACT_ATOMS: atom_id res chain seq x y z
N MET A 1 -59.65 51.83 -34.87
CA MET A 1 -60.42 51.10 -33.85
C MET A 1 -60.01 49.63 -33.89
N HIS A 2 -59.72 49.08 -32.71
CA HIS A 2 -59.45 47.66 -32.36
C HIS A 2 -58.19 47.01 -33.00
N CYS A 3 -57.07 46.89 -32.28
CA CYS A 3 -56.78 45.94 -31.18
C CYS A 3 -56.79 44.48 -31.67
N PHE A 4 -55.61 43.84 -31.75
CA PHE A 4 -55.43 42.50 -31.18
C PHE A 4 -53.94 42.14 -30.96
N CYS A 5 -53.71 41.72 -29.73
CA CYS A 5 -52.51 41.16 -29.12
C CYS A 5 -52.09 39.82 -29.75
N ARG A 6 -50.77 39.54 -29.86
CA ARG A 6 -50.23 38.23 -29.48
C ARG A 6 -48.70 38.25 -29.30
N ALA A 7 -48.32 37.99 -28.06
CA ALA A 7 -46.97 37.66 -27.61
C ALA A 7 -46.63 36.17 -27.84
N LYS A 8 -45.37 35.83 -27.53
CA LYS A 8 -44.72 34.49 -27.39
C LYS A 8 -44.04 34.02 -28.69
N LEU A 9 -42.86 33.40 -28.70
CA LEU A 9 -42.06 32.73 -27.67
C LEU A 9 -40.62 32.49 -28.20
N ILE A 10 -39.61 32.82 -27.41
CA ILE A 10 -38.39 32.06 -27.03
C ILE A 10 -37.83 31.02 -28.03
N ALA A 11 -36.53 31.16 -28.38
CA ALA A 11 -35.53 30.10 -28.24
C ALA A 11 -34.10 30.65 -28.42
N PHE A 12 -33.49 31.06 -27.31
CA PHE A 12 -32.04 31.26 -27.19
C PHE A 12 -31.42 29.86 -27.05
N VAL A 13 -30.63 29.41 -28.01
CA VAL A 13 -29.79 28.22 -27.86
C VAL A 13 -28.37 28.69 -27.58
N ALA A 14 -28.04 28.81 -26.30
CA ALA A 14 -26.67 29.02 -25.84
C ALA A 14 -26.00 27.64 -25.70
N VAL A 15 -25.12 27.29 -26.64
CA VAL A 15 -24.24 26.13 -26.51
C VAL A 15 -23.04 26.55 -25.67
N LEU A 16 -23.09 26.26 -24.37
CA LEU A 16 -21.94 26.36 -23.47
C LEU A 16 -21.20 25.02 -23.51
N ALA A 17 -20.13 24.96 -24.31
CA ALA A 17 -19.16 23.87 -24.27
C ALA A 17 -18.35 23.96 -22.97
N TRP A 18 -18.66 23.10 -22.01
CA TRP A 18 -17.81 22.87 -20.84
C TRP A 18 -16.63 22.00 -21.26
N LEU A 19 -15.45 22.60 -21.36
CA LEU A 19 -14.18 21.88 -21.32
C LEU A 19 -13.99 21.33 -19.91
N ALA A 20 -14.34 20.06 -19.71
CA ALA A 20 -13.95 19.33 -18.52
C ALA A 20 -12.42 19.11 -18.55
N VAL A 21 -11.68 19.90 -17.78
CA VAL A 21 -10.32 19.53 -17.38
C VAL A 21 -10.48 18.33 -16.45
N ALA A 22 -10.20 17.14 -16.95
CA ALA A 22 -10.04 15.96 -16.11
C ALA A 22 -8.81 16.20 -15.23
N ALA A 23 -9.05 16.63 -13.99
CA ALA A 23 -8.04 16.56 -12.96
C ALA A 23 -7.71 15.07 -12.76
N VAL A 24 -6.47 14.68 -13.07
CA VAL A 24 -5.89 13.44 -12.57
C VAL A 24 -5.74 13.65 -11.07
N SER A 25 -6.80 13.35 -10.31
CA SER A 25 -6.67 13.08 -8.88
C SER A 25 -5.83 11.82 -8.77
N ALA A 26 -4.52 11.98 -8.62
CA ALA A 26 -3.71 10.98 -7.94
C ALA A 26 -4.43 10.68 -6.63
N ARG A 27 -4.94 9.46 -6.47
CA ARG A 27 -5.73 9.09 -5.30
C ARG A 27 -4.83 9.28 -4.07
N ALA A 28 -5.24 10.17 -3.17
CA ALA A 28 -4.61 10.32 -1.87
C ALA A 28 -4.65 8.99 -1.05
N ASP A 29 -5.41 8.00 -1.51
CA ASP A 29 -5.62 6.69 -0.88
C ASP A 29 -4.69 5.58 -1.41
N GLU A 30 -3.74 5.86 -2.31
CA GLU A 30 -2.92 4.81 -2.95
C GLU A 30 -1.62 4.44 -2.19
N GLY A 31 -1.29 5.15 -1.11
CA GLY A 31 -0.09 4.92 -0.30
C GLY A 31 1.20 5.29 -1.06
N THR A 32 1.90 6.33 -0.63
CA THR A 32 3.11 6.79 -1.33
C THR A 32 4.40 6.28 -0.69
N GLU A 33 5.52 6.32 -1.42
CA GLU A 33 6.84 6.04 -0.82
C GLU A 33 7.14 6.99 0.35
N ALA A 34 6.73 8.26 0.24
CA ALA A 34 6.92 9.24 1.29
C ALA A 34 6.15 8.85 2.57
N ASP A 35 4.92 8.36 2.43
CA ASP A 35 4.11 7.89 3.56
C ASP A 35 4.74 6.65 4.21
N ALA A 36 5.17 5.68 3.39
CA ALA A 36 5.85 4.49 3.88
C ALA A 36 7.15 4.85 4.63
N ARG A 37 7.95 5.77 4.08
CA ARG A 37 9.17 6.26 4.75
C ARG A 37 8.85 6.97 6.06
N ALA A 38 7.88 7.88 6.06
CA ALA A 38 7.45 8.60 7.26
C ALA A 38 7.01 7.64 8.37
N LEU A 39 6.23 6.61 8.01
CA LEU A 39 5.84 5.54 8.92
C LEU A 39 7.07 4.77 9.43
N LEU A 40 7.93 4.28 8.54
CA LEU A 40 9.05 3.40 8.88
C LEU A 40 10.16 4.11 9.67
N THR A 41 10.37 5.40 9.45
CA THR A 41 11.33 6.20 10.23
C THR A 41 10.96 6.28 11.70
N ARG A 42 9.68 6.14 12.08
CA ARG A 42 9.25 6.08 13.50
C ARG A 42 9.94 4.94 14.26
N PHE A 43 10.27 3.83 13.60
CA PHE A 43 10.96 2.69 14.22
C PHE A 43 12.44 2.95 14.51
N LEU A 44 13.05 3.97 13.91
CA LEU A 44 14.45 4.35 14.14
C LEU A 44 14.64 5.12 15.45
N ASP A 45 13.58 5.70 16.01
CA ASP A 45 13.65 6.36 17.31
C ASP A 45 13.97 5.33 18.41
N PRO A 46 15.09 5.46 19.13
CA PRO A 46 15.44 4.54 20.21
C PRO A 46 14.45 4.58 21.39
N ALA A 47 13.65 5.64 21.51
CA ALA A 47 12.62 5.79 22.53
C ALA A 47 11.23 5.30 22.08
N ALA A 48 11.07 4.87 20.82
CA ALA A 48 9.77 4.42 20.31
C ALA A 48 9.29 3.15 21.02
N ASP A 49 7.98 3.12 21.33
CA ASP A 49 7.29 1.88 21.68
C ASP A 49 7.09 1.04 20.41
N ARG A 50 8.07 0.19 20.13
CA ARG A 50 8.08 -0.64 18.92
C ARG A 50 6.96 -1.67 18.90
N ALA A 51 6.50 -2.13 20.07
CA ALA A 51 5.38 -3.07 20.13
C ALA A 51 4.09 -2.36 19.72
N ALA A 52 3.85 -1.15 20.22
CA ALA A 52 2.71 -0.33 19.80
C ALA A 52 2.77 0.00 18.30
N LEU A 53 3.93 0.47 17.80
CA LEU A 53 4.12 0.77 16.37
C LEU A 53 3.92 -0.46 15.48
N THR A 54 4.37 -1.63 15.93
CA THR A 54 4.16 -2.88 15.19
C THR A 54 2.67 -3.23 15.19
N GLY A 55 1.98 -3.06 16.32
CA GLY A 55 0.53 -3.29 16.42
C GLY A 55 -0.31 -2.42 15.49
N GLU A 56 0.13 -1.20 15.16
CA GLU A 56 -0.52 -0.35 14.15
C GLU A 56 -0.51 -0.98 12.74
N LEU A 57 0.42 -1.90 12.47
CA LEU A 57 0.58 -2.58 11.18
C LEU A 57 -0.19 -3.91 11.10
N GLN A 58 -0.93 -4.27 12.14
CA GLN A 58 -1.71 -5.50 12.18
C GLN A 58 -2.81 -5.45 11.09
N PRO A 59 -2.83 -6.40 10.14
CA PRO A 59 -3.89 -6.48 9.15
C PRO A 59 -5.19 -7.01 9.77
N PHE A 60 -6.32 -6.49 9.30
CA PHE A 60 -7.64 -7.08 9.48
C PHE A 60 -7.97 -8.07 8.36
N THR A 61 -9.04 -8.85 8.52
CA THR A 61 -9.52 -9.81 7.51
C THR A 61 -9.72 -9.14 6.14
N GLU A 62 -10.25 -7.91 6.13
CA GLU A 62 -10.48 -7.11 4.92
C GLU A 62 -9.16 -6.74 4.22
N ASP A 63 -8.06 -6.62 4.95
CA ASP A 63 -6.76 -6.27 4.39
C ASP A 63 -6.13 -7.45 3.66
N TYR A 64 -6.20 -8.65 4.25
CA TYR A 64 -5.77 -9.88 3.59
C TYR A 64 -6.53 -10.10 2.29
N THR A 65 -7.86 -9.94 2.33
CA THR A 65 -8.70 -10.10 1.15
C THR A 65 -8.52 -8.98 0.14
N ALA A 66 -8.14 -7.76 0.53
CA ALA A 66 -7.82 -6.67 -0.39
C ALA A 66 -6.46 -6.88 -1.09
N ALA A 67 -5.48 -7.44 -0.39
CA ALA A 67 -4.13 -7.66 -0.91
C ALA A 67 -3.99 -8.94 -1.75
N TYR A 68 -4.71 -10.01 -1.38
CA TYR A 68 -4.52 -11.35 -1.96
C TYR A 68 -5.84 -11.99 -2.42
N LYS A 69 -5.75 -12.86 -3.42
CA LYS A 69 -6.83 -13.72 -3.90
C LYS A 69 -6.99 -14.93 -2.98
N GLU A 70 -8.19 -15.50 -2.93
CA GLU A 70 -8.40 -16.78 -2.26
C GLU A 70 -7.74 -17.94 -3.03
N PRO A 71 -7.29 -19.02 -2.34
CA PRO A 71 -7.38 -19.24 -0.88
C PRO A 71 -6.22 -18.60 -0.07
N MET A 72 -5.33 -17.82 -0.71
CA MET A 72 -4.12 -17.30 -0.07
C MET A 72 -4.45 -16.28 1.03
N ALA A 73 -5.42 -15.40 0.83
CA ALA A 73 -5.85 -14.43 1.85
C ALA A 73 -6.22 -15.13 3.18
N THR A 74 -7.13 -16.12 3.11
CA THR A 74 -7.51 -16.92 4.28
C THR A 74 -6.32 -17.64 4.92
N ARG A 75 -5.41 -18.22 4.13
CA ARG A 75 -4.24 -18.92 4.66
C ARG A 75 -3.27 -17.99 5.37
N LEU A 76 -3.01 -16.80 4.82
CA LEU A 76 -2.13 -15.81 5.43
C LEU A 76 -2.69 -15.31 6.75
N GLU A 77 -4.00 -15.03 6.81
CA GLU A 77 -4.67 -14.68 8.07
C GLU A 77 -4.46 -15.77 9.13
N GLN A 78 -4.66 -17.04 8.78
CA GLN A 78 -4.46 -18.17 9.70
C GLN A 78 -3.00 -18.31 10.16
N ILE A 79 -2.04 -18.15 9.25
CA ILE A 79 -0.60 -18.21 9.56
C ILE A 79 -0.23 -17.11 10.58
N TYR A 80 -0.78 -15.91 10.40
CA TYR A 80 -0.42 -14.73 11.18
C TYR A 80 -1.29 -14.47 12.41
N ALA A 81 -2.42 -15.16 12.58
CA ALA A 81 -3.33 -14.98 13.71
C ALA A 81 -2.63 -15.05 15.07
N ASN A 82 -1.67 -15.98 15.22
CA ASN A 82 -0.91 -16.14 16.46
C ASN A 82 0.23 -15.11 16.61
N LEU A 83 0.75 -14.56 15.51
CA LEU A 83 1.88 -13.63 15.57
C LEU A 83 1.48 -12.33 16.30
N TRP A 84 0.34 -11.77 15.90
CA TRP A 84 -0.11 -10.47 16.39
C TRP A 84 -0.50 -10.45 17.87
N GLY A 85 -0.93 -11.59 18.42
CA GLY A 85 -1.29 -11.72 19.83
C GLY A 85 -0.12 -11.83 20.82
N THR A 86 1.15 -11.87 20.36
CA THR A 86 2.30 -12.24 21.21
C THR A 86 3.23 -11.08 21.59
N GLY A 87 2.83 -9.83 21.36
CA GLY A 87 3.70 -8.66 21.62
C GLY A 87 4.87 -8.57 20.65
N VAL A 88 4.66 -9.01 19.40
CA VAL A 88 5.65 -8.92 18.33
C VAL A 88 6.10 -7.46 18.15
N ALA A 89 7.40 -7.26 18.01
CA ALA A 89 7.98 -5.95 17.73
C ALA A 89 8.98 -6.08 16.59
N ILE A 90 8.72 -5.38 15.48
CA ILE A 90 9.71 -5.18 14.42
C ILE A 90 10.57 -3.97 14.76
N GLY A 91 11.72 -3.87 14.10
CA GLY A 91 12.57 -2.68 14.23
C GLY A 91 14.05 -2.96 13.98
N PRO A 92 14.88 -1.92 14.08
CA PRO A 92 16.32 -2.03 13.95
C PRO A 92 16.94 -2.79 15.13
N LYS A 93 18.01 -3.52 14.85
CA LYS A 93 18.96 -3.97 15.86
C LYS A 93 19.86 -2.81 16.33
N PRO A 94 20.55 -2.91 17.48
CA PRO A 94 21.55 -1.92 17.88
C PRO A 94 22.54 -1.62 16.74
N GLY A 95 22.81 -0.33 16.50
CA GLY A 95 23.67 0.15 15.41
C GLY A 95 22.94 0.42 14.09
N GLN A 96 21.79 -0.21 13.84
CA GLN A 96 21.02 0.01 12.61
C GLN A 96 20.20 1.30 12.73
N THR A 97 20.70 2.36 12.10
CA THR A 97 20.16 3.73 12.24
C THR A 97 19.70 4.33 10.92
N GLU A 98 19.92 3.62 9.80
CA GLU A 98 19.47 4.02 8.48
C GLU A 98 18.36 3.09 7.96
N LEU A 99 17.53 3.64 7.07
CA LEU A 99 16.41 2.95 6.45
C LEU A 99 16.60 2.89 4.93
N LEU A 100 16.69 1.68 4.41
CA LEU A 100 16.59 1.42 2.97
C LEU A 100 15.16 1.00 2.64
N VAL A 101 14.56 1.63 1.64
CA VAL A 101 13.19 1.36 1.19
C VAL A 101 13.24 1.01 -0.29
N THR A 102 12.59 -0.10 -0.63
CA THR A 102 12.23 -0.46 -2.00
C THR A 102 10.72 -0.33 -2.11
N PHE A 103 10.25 0.70 -2.80
CA PHE A 103 8.85 0.93 -3.09
C PHE A 103 8.48 0.37 -4.46
N ALA A 104 7.30 -0.24 -4.56
CA ALA A 104 6.72 -0.72 -5.81
C ALA A 104 5.18 -0.69 -5.71
N THR A 105 4.52 -1.02 -6.82
CA THR A 105 3.11 -1.43 -6.82
C THR A 105 2.97 -2.92 -7.09
N THR A 106 1.86 -3.51 -6.66
CA THR A 106 1.57 -4.92 -6.95
C THR A 106 1.44 -5.17 -8.45
N ASP A 107 1.00 -4.19 -9.25
CA ASP A 107 1.01 -4.26 -10.72
C ASP A 107 2.42 -4.44 -11.29
N GLN A 108 3.40 -3.66 -10.81
CA GLN A 108 4.79 -3.78 -11.25
C GLN A 108 5.38 -5.15 -10.90
N LEU A 109 5.07 -5.68 -9.71
CA LEU A 109 5.50 -7.03 -9.33
C LEU A 109 4.86 -8.11 -10.21
N ILE A 110 3.54 -8.02 -10.45
CA ILE A 110 2.79 -8.96 -11.31
C ILE A 110 3.31 -8.92 -12.75
N ALA A 111 3.63 -7.74 -13.27
CA ALA A 111 4.19 -7.54 -14.60
C ALA A 111 5.65 -8.02 -14.72
N GLY A 112 6.30 -8.39 -13.61
CA GLY A 112 7.69 -8.83 -13.60
C GLY A 112 8.68 -7.71 -13.93
N GLU A 113 8.34 -6.46 -13.57
CA GLU A 113 9.23 -5.32 -13.75
C GLU A 113 10.55 -5.50 -12.98
N PRO A 114 11.62 -4.77 -13.35
CA PRO A 114 12.94 -4.92 -12.72
C PRO A 114 12.94 -4.81 -11.19
N VAL A 115 12.01 -4.04 -10.62
CA VAL A 115 11.86 -3.89 -9.15
C VAL A 115 11.57 -5.23 -8.45
N LEU A 116 10.98 -6.22 -9.13
CA LEU A 116 10.77 -7.56 -8.58
C LEU A 116 12.08 -8.23 -8.12
N ALA A 117 13.21 -7.91 -8.77
CA ALA A 117 14.52 -8.45 -8.38
C ALA A 117 14.99 -7.96 -7.00
N GLU A 118 14.44 -6.84 -6.51
CA GLU A 118 14.73 -6.32 -5.17
C GLU A 118 13.91 -7.03 -4.08
N PHE A 119 12.84 -7.74 -4.44
CA PHE A 119 12.02 -8.50 -3.51
C PHE A 119 12.57 -9.91 -3.26
N PRO A 120 12.28 -10.55 -2.11
CA PRO A 120 12.67 -11.93 -1.86
C PRO A 120 12.17 -12.88 -2.95
N GLY A 121 12.98 -13.89 -3.31
CA GLY A 121 12.66 -14.82 -4.40
C GLY A 121 11.30 -15.53 -4.26
N GLY A 122 10.81 -15.71 -3.03
CA GLY A 122 9.48 -16.26 -2.74
C GLY A 122 8.33 -15.49 -3.38
N TYR A 123 8.49 -14.18 -3.67
CA TYR A 123 7.45 -13.39 -4.34
C TYR A 123 7.05 -13.95 -5.70
N LYS A 124 7.93 -14.66 -6.40
CA LYS A 124 7.59 -15.32 -7.67
C LYS A 124 6.44 -16.31 -7.55
N ALA A 125 6.32 -17.01 -6.42
CA ALA A 125 5.20 -17.92 -6.13
C ALA A 125 3.93 -17.17 -5.71
N VAL A 126 4.07 -15.92 -5.27
CA VAL A 126 2.98 -15.08 -4.76
C VAL A 126 2.29 -14.30 -5.88
N LEU A 127 2.99 -13.96 -6.97
CA LEU A 127 2.48 -13.13 -8.06
C LEU A 127 1.09 -13.53 -8.59
N PRO A 128 0.77 -14.82 -8.84
CA PRO A 128 -0.54 -15.21 -9.34
C PRO A 128 -1.69 -14.91 -8.35
N HIS A 129 -1.36 -14.77 -7.07
CA HIS A 129 -2.29 -14.60 -5.96
C HIS A 129 -2.41 -13.14 -5.51
N LEU A 130 -1.46 -12.27 -5.85
CA LEU A 130 -1.56 -10.83 -5.57
C LEU A 130 -2.74 -10.19 -6.31
N LYS A 131 -3.42 -9.26 -5.64
CA LYS A 131 -4.37 -8.35 -6.27
C LYS A 131 -3.64 -7.09 -6.76
N PRO A 132 -3.93 -6.61 -7.98
CA PRO A 132 -3.33 -5.40 -8.54
C PRO A 132 -3.83 -4.14 -7.79
N GLY A 133 -3.15 -3.01 -8.01
CA GLY A 133 -3.58 -1.68 -7.57
C GLY A 133 -3.12 -1.25 -6.18
N ASN A 134 -2.24 -2.01 -5.51
CA ASN A 134 -1.80 -1.69 -4.15
C ASN A 134 -0.32 -1.29 -4.13
N ALA A 135 0.04 -0.31 -3.31
CA ALA A 135 1.45 -0.05 -3.00
C ALA A 135 2.01 -1.17 -2.12
N ILE A 136 3.27 -1.54 -2.39
CA ILE A 136 3.97 -2.57 -1.62
C ILE A 136 5.43 -2.18 -1.41
N VAL A 137 5.92 -2.43 -0.20
CA VAL A 137 7.23 -2.01 0.25
C VAL A 137 8.00 -3.18 0.84
N ARG A 138 9.27 -3.26 0.45
CA ARG A 138 10.31 -3.96 1.18
C ARG A 138 11.21 -2.92 1.82
N PHE A 139 11.67 -3.18 3.04
CA PHE A 139 12.56 -2.26 3.73
C PHE A 139 13.61 -2.99 4.55
N LYS A 140 14.69 -2.27 4.86
CA LYS A 140 15.76 -2.73 5.73
C LYS A 140 16.15 -1.64 6.70
N PHE A 141 16.39 -2.04 7.95
CA PHE A 141 17.17 -1.26 8.89
C PHE A 141 18.64 -1.67 8.77
N VAL A 142 19.52 -0.71 8.52
CA VAL A 142 20.94 -0.95 8.26
C VAL A 142 21.82 -0.03 9.10
N GLU A 143 23.07 -0.44 9.30
CA GLU A 143 24.09 0.44 9.85
C GLU A 143 24.46 1.51 8.80
N PRO A 144 25.02 2.67 9.21
CA PRO A 144 25.36 3.73 8.28
C PRO A 144 26.27 3.29 7.14
N GLY A 145 25.84 3.51 5.90
CA GLY A 145 26.59 3.14 4.70
C GLY A 145 26.52 1.67 4.30
N GLU A 146 25.83 0.83 5.06
CA GLU A 146 25.64 -0.59 4.76
C GLU A 146 24.41 -0.84 3.88
N THR A 147 24.41 -1.97 3.17
CA THR A 147 23.26 -2.40 2.34
C THR A 147 22.59 -3.68 2.86
N ILE A 148 23.15 -4.27 3.91
CA ILE A 148 22.70 -5.49 4.56
C ILE A 148 22.30 -5.15 6.00
N GLY A 149 21.19 -5.71 6.45
CA GLY A 149 20.68 -5.46 7.80
C GLY A 149 19.39 -6.22 8.07
N MET A 150 18.60 -5.72 9.03
CA MET A 150 17.33 -6.35 9.37
C MET A 150 16.30 -6.03 8.28
N ALA A 151 15.88 -7.05 7.53
CA ALA A 151 15.00 -6.91 6.38
C ALA A 151 13.57 -7.35 6.70
N PHE A 152 12.62 -6.58 6.17
CA PHE A 152 11.20 -6.88 6.19
C PHE A 152 10.62 -6.65 4.79
N ASP A 153 9.52 -7.34 4.50
CA ASP A 153 8.81 -7.26 3.23
C ASP A 153 7.31 -7.34 3.50
N GLY A 154 6.51 -7.11 2.46
CA GLY A 154 5.06 -7.23 2.55
C GLY A 154 4.40 -6.12 3.38
N LEU A 155 5.03 -4.95 3.47
CA LEU A 155 4.33 -3.74 3.93
C LEU A 155 3.47 -3.25 2.76
N ILE A 156 2.14 -3.36 2.87
CA ILE A 156 1.19 -3.11 1.78
C ILE A 156 0.23 -2.01 2.20
N HIS A 157 -0.07 -1.07 1.32
CA HIS A 157 -1.14 -0.10 1.52
C HIS A 157 -2.44 -0.63 0.93
N VAL A 158 -3.42 -0.90 1.79
CA VAL A 158 -4.75 -1.41 1.43
C VAL A 158 -5.79 -0.79 2.36
N ASN A 159 -7.02 -0.63 1.87
CA ASN A 159 -8.15 -0.11 2.65
C ASN A 159 -7.89 1.24 3.37
N GLY A 160 -6.94 2.05 2.87
CA GLY A 160 -6.61 3.37 3.41
C GLY A 160 -5.56 3.37 4.53
N HIS A 161 -4.88 2.24 4.79
CA HIS A 161 -3.80 2.19 5.77
C HIS A 161 -2.69 1.21 5.36
N TRP A 162 -1.54 1.31 6.05
CA TRP A 162 -0.40 0.41 5.87
C TRP A 162 -0.54 -0.80 6.79
N VAL A 163 -0.39 -2.00 6.24
CA VAL A 163 -0.37 -3.25 6.99
C VAL A 163 0.89 -4.05 6.66
N LEU A 164 1.35 -4.88 7.60
CA LEU A 164 2.47 -5.78 7.38
C LEU A 164 1.98 -7.22 7.22
N ILE A 165 2.16 -7.79 6.03
CA ILE A 165 1.91 -9.20 5.74
C ILE A 165 3.24 -9.79 5.24
N PRO A 166 4.17 -10.10 6.16
CA PRO A 166 5.52 -10.49 5.77
C PRO A 166 5.50 -11.86 5.10
N LYS A 167 6.53 -12.21 4.33
CA LYS A 167 6.75 -13.57 3.80
C LYS A 167 5.49 -14.25 3.23
N PRO A 168 4.73 -13.61 2.31
CA PRO A 168 3.45 -14.14 1.86
C PRO A 168 3.54 -15.51 1.14
N TRP A 169 4.75 -15.92 0.72
CA TRP A 169 4.99 -17.24 0.15
C TRP A 169 4.72 -18.40 1.12
N LEU A 170 4.68 -18.16 2.44
CA LEU A 170 4.32 -19.19 3.43
C LEU A 170 2.92 -19.81 3.21
N ALA A 171 2.03 -19.14 2.47
CA ALA A 171 0.70 -19.64 2.16
C ALA A 171 0.62 -20.55 0.91
N VAL A 172 1.72 -20.67 0.17
CA VAL A 172 1.84 -21.47 -1.07
C VAL A 172 3.03 -22.43 -1.09
N GLU A 173 3.91 -22.35 -0.08
CA GLU A 173 4.90 -23.39 0.21
C GLU A 173 4.29 -24.67 0.77
#